data_AF-A0A067Q4M8-F1
#
_entry.id   AF-A0A067Q4M8-F1
#
_cell.length_a   1.000
_cell.length_b   1.000
_cell.length_c   1.000
_cell.angle_alpha   90.00
_cell.angle_beta   90.00
_cell.angle_gamma   90.00
#
_symmetry.space_group_name_H-M   'P 1'
#
loop_
_entity.id
_entity.type
_entity.pdbx_description
1 polymer ?
#
loop_
_entity_poly.entity_id
_entity_poly.type
_entity_poly.pdbx_seq_one_letter_code
_entity_poly.pdbx_strand_id
1 'polypeptide(L)'
;MSFLKRFWQTFTGRAYLAGRDLEGNRFFEYPSTTADPRRTRRVVKYRDAGGDLYQYASGGRNLPVQWMMWLTHSRQQAPTTDELRADIARKQRVQANVAMIAERERQNQAGITAGSSERSQHHHSHPHDSPQAEPAHPESSHPSPSNPWQKAKEQSSDEPEAWSPRAIRRGHA
;
A
#
# COMPACT_ATOMS: atom_id res chain seq x y z
N MET A 1 4.89 5.98 53.07
CA MET A 1 6.30 6.17 52.62
C MET A 1 6.40 5.99 51.09
N SER A 2 5.89 6.93 50.27
CA SER A 2 5.84 6.78 48.80
C SER A 2 6.11 8.07 48.01
N PHE A 3 6.64 9.11 48.67
CA PHE A 3 6.85 10.42 48.07
C PHE A 3 8.26 10.58 47.48
N LEU A 4 9.29 9.95 48.07
CA LEU A 4 10.67 10.02 47.56
C LEU A 4 10.87 9.25 46.25
N LYS A 5 10.14 8.15 46.01
CA LYS A 5 10.22 7.38 44.75
C LYS A 5 9.68 8.18 43.54
N ARG A 6 8.66 9.02 43.75
CA ARG A 6 8.11 9.89 42.69
C ARG A 6 9.08 11.01 42.31
N PHE A 7 9.85 11.52 43.27
CA PHE A 7 10.84 12.58 43.06
C PHE A 7 12.12 12.09 42.37
N TRP A 8 12.48 10.81 42.51
CA TRP A 8 13.60 10.22 41.76
C TRP A 8 13.22 9.84 40.33
N GLN A 9 11.93 9.52 40.09
CA GLN A 9 11.40 9.18 38.77
C GLN A 9 11.26 10.40 37.84
N THR A 10 11.20 11.62 38.39
CA THR A 10 11.22 12.86 37.61
C THR A 10 12.62 13.23 37.10
N PHE A 11 13.68 12.74 37.73
CA PHE A 11 15.06 13.05 37.32
C PHE A 11 15.68 12.06 36.32
N THR A 12 15.21 10.81 36.27
CA THR A 12 15.66 9.79 35.29
C THR A 12 14.85 9.78 33.98
N GLY A 13 13.76 10.53 33.91
CA GLY A 13 12.81 10.56 32.79
C GLY A 13 13.05 11.64 31.73
N ARG A 14 14.30 12.07 31.50
CA ARG A 14 14.59 13.12 30.52
C ARG A 14 14.18 12.66 29.11
N ALA A 15 13.21 13.36 28.52
CA ALA A 15 12.80 13.15 27.14
C ALA A 15 13.96 13.47 26.21
N TYR A 16 14.27 12.58 25.27
CA TYR A 16 15.19 12.91 24.18
C TYR A 16 14.39 13.36 22.97
N LEU A 17 14.87 14.41 22.29
CA LEU A 17 14.31 14.84 21.02
C LEU A 17 14.76 13.83 19.95
N ALA A 18 13.83 13.02 19.46
CA ALA A 18 14.09 12.03 18.43
C ALA A 18 14.24 12.69 17.06
N GLY A 19 13.49 13.76 16.78
CA GLY A 19 13.61 14.53 15.55
C GLY A 19 12.48 15.52 15.33
N ARG A 20 12.46 16.08 14.12
CA ARG A 20 11.42 16.99 13.63
C ARG A 20 10.95 16.53 12.25
N ASP A 21 9.67 16.75 11.95
CA ASP A 21 9.18 16.60 10.59
C ASP A 21 9.40 17.87 9.76
N LEU A 22 8.90 17.84 8.52
CA LEU A 22 8.97 18.97 7.60
C LEU A 22 8.01 20.10 7.97
N GLU A 23 7.00 19.83 8.80
CA GLU A 23 6.01 20.80 9.27
C GLU A 23 6.47 21.51 10.56
N GLY A 24 7.55 21.03 11.19
CA GLY A 24 8.13 21.57 12.41
C GLY A 24 7.58 20.94 13.69
N ASN A 25 6.80 19.86 13.59
CA ASN A 25 6.39 19.07 14.75
C ASN A 25 7.61 18.39 15.36
N ARG A 26 7.64 18.30 16.69
CA ARG A 26 8.77 17.77 17.46
C ARG A 26 8.40 16.42 18.06
N PHE A 27 9.24 15.43 17.85
CA PHE A 27 9.02 14.07 18.31
C PHE A 27 9.96 13.75 19.45
N PHE A 28 9.41 13.22 20.54
CA PHE A 28 10.12 12.92 21.76
C PHE A 28 9.96 11.46 22.11
N GLU A 29 11.03 10.86 22.61
CA GLU A 29 10.97 9.55 23.23
C GLU A 29 11.41 9.65 24.69
N TYR A 30 10.61 9.03 25.54
CA TYR A 30 10.81 9.00 26.98
C TYR A 30 11.24 7.58 27.35
N PRO A 31 12.26 7.45 28.20
CA PRO A 31 12.66 6.15 28.72
C PRO A 31 11.48 5.51 29.47
N SER A 32 11.46 4.18 29.51
CA SER A 32 10.41 3.43 30.20
C SER A 32 10.30 3.88 31.65
N THR A 33 9.07 4.16 32.08
CA THR A 33 8.75 4.52 33.47
C THR A 33 8.53 3.26 34.34
N THR A 34 8.42 2.09 33.69
CA THR A 34 8.21 0.77 34.31
C THR A 34 9.53 0.00 34.39
N ALA A 35 9.56 -1.08 35.19
CA ALA A 35 10.75 -1.93 35.35
C ALA A 35 11.24 -2.56 34.02
N ASP A 36 10.38 -2.70 33.01
CA ASP A 36 10.76 -3.18 31.68
C ASP A 36 11.35 -2.03 30.84
N PRO A 37 12.66 -2.06 30.50
CA PRO A 37 13.32 -1.02 29.70
C PRO A 37 12.82 -0.92 28.27
N ARG A 38 12.16 -1.96 27.72
CA ARG A 38 11.74 -2.00 26.31
C ARG A 38 10.51 -1.13 26.02
N ARG A 39 9.76 -0.75 27.06
CA ARG A 39 8.52 0.01 26.93
C ARG A 39 8.75 1.52 26.96
N THR A 40 9.47 2.04 25.97
CA THR A 40 9.66 3.50 25.82
C THR A 40 8.36 4.17 25.37
N ARG A 41 8.14 5.42 25.77
CA ARG A 41 6.95 6.19 25.38
C ARG A 41 7.33 7.21 24.32
N ARG A 42 6.63 7.21 23.19
CA ARG A 42 6.86 8.13 22.07
C ARG A 42 5.72 9.13 21.97
N VAL A 43 6.03 10.41 21.83
CA VAL A 43 5.06 11.51 21.87
C VAL A 43 5.41 12.56 20.83
N VAL A 44 4.39 13.10 20.17
CA VAL A 44 4.50 14.25 19.28
C VAL A 44 4.10 15.53 20.03
N LYS A 45 4.88 16.60 19.84
CA LYS A 45 4.51 17.97 20.21
C LYS A 45 4.34 18.75 18.91
N TYR A 46 3.09 19.08 18.61
CA TYR A 46 2.75 19.90 17.46
C TYR A 46 3.36 21.29 17.56
N ARG A 47 3.63 21.91 16.40
CA ARG A 47 4.21 23.25 16.33
C ARG A 47 3.31 24.28 17.00
N ASP A 48 2.04 24.32 16.60
CA ASP A 48 1.05 25.27 17.12
C ASP A 48 0.06 24.55 18.05
N ALA A 49 0.34 24.59 19.36
CA ALA A 49 -0.40 23.84 20.38
C ALA A 49 -1.89 24.20 20.49
N GLY A 50 -2.31 25.38 20.02
CA GLY A 50 -3.70 25.85 20.14
C GLY A 50 -4.62 25.56 18.94
N GLY A 51 -4.07 25.38 17.73
CA GLY A 51 -4.86 25.27 16.50
C GLY A 51 -4.58 24.01 15.68
N ASP A 52 -3.33 23.55 15.65
CA ASP A 52 -2.96 22.40 14.83
C ASP A 52 -3.44 21.07 15.43
N LEU A 53 -3.47 20.96 16.76
CA LEU A 53 -3.93 19.73 17.44
C LEU A 53 -5.34 19.33 16.99
N TYR A 54 -6.24 20.31 16.88
CA TYR A 54 -7.61 20.06 16.40
C TYR A 54 -7.61 19.59 14.95
N GLN A 55 -6.78 20.18 14.08
CA GLN A 55 -6.68 19.77 12.67
C GLN A 55 -6.15 18.34 12.50
N TYR A 56 -5.19 17.92 13.34
CA TYR A 56 -4.74 16.52 13.33
C TYR A 56 -5.79 15.58 13.92
N ALA A 57 -6.53 16.00 14.95
CA ALA A 57 -7.58 15.18 15.57
C ALA A 57 -8.83 15.03 14.68
N SER A 58 -9.19 16.06 13.92
CA SER A 58 -10.33 16.07 13.00
C SER A 58 -10.01 15.44 11.63
N GLY A 59 -8.75 15.01 11.41
CA GLY A 59 -8.30 14.43 10.14
C GLY A 59 -8.02 15.44 9.03
N GLY A 60 -8.11 16.74 9.31
CA GLY A 60 -7.77 17.81 8.36
C GLY A 60 -6.27 17.90 8.05
N ARG A 61 -5.41 17.42 8.94
CA ARG A 61 -3.97 17.22 8.70
C ARG A 61 -3.54 15.83 9.14
N ASN A 62 -2.60 15.24 8.41
CA ASN A 62 -2.08 13.92 8.72
C ASN A 62 -0.58 13.99 8.94
N LEU A 63 -0.11 13.33 10.00
CA LEU A 63 1.33 13.16 10.22
C LEU A 63 1.94 12.30 9.09
N PRO A 64 3.22 12.51 8.75
CA PRO A 64 3.90 11.62 7.83
C PRO A 64 3.84 10.16 8.31
N VAL A 65 3.53 9.23 7.42
CA VAL A 65 3.34 7.80 7.73
C VAL A 65 4.55 7.22 8.48
N GLN A 66 5.76 7.63 8.13
CA GLN A 66 6.97 7.17 8.78
C GLN A 66 7.05 7.59 10.26
N TRP A 67 6.58 8.80 10.58
CA TRP A 67 6.47 9.26 11.97
C TRP A 67 5.36 8.53 12.72
N MET A 68 4.23 8.24 12.07
CA MET A 68 3.19 7.37 12.65
C MET A 68 3.75 5.98 13.00
N MET A 69 4.45 5.33 12.07
CA MET A 69 5.07 4.01 12.31
C MET A 69 6.07 4.02 13.46
N TRP A 70 6.81 5.13 13.61
CA TRP A 70 7.69 5.32 14.76
C TRP A 70 6.89 5.51 16.05
N LEU A 71 5.85 6.34 16.06
CA LEU A 71 4.97 6.55 17.22
C LEU A 71 4.26 5.26 17.68
N THR A 72 3.88 4.37 16.76
CA THR A 72 3.25 3.08 17.04
C THR A 72 4.26 1.96 17.36
N HIS A 73 5.55 2.28 17.48
CA HIS A 73 6.64 1.34 17.71
C HIS A 73 6.82 0.26 16.64
N SER A 74 6.14 0.37 15.50
CA SER A 74 6.35 -0.51 14.35
C SER A 74 7.75 -0.31 13.76
N ARG A 75 8.29 0.91 13.86
CA ARG A 75 9.66 1.26 13.47
C ARG A 75 10.51 1.59 14.69
N GLN A 76 11.72 1.04 14.78
CA GLN A 76 12.62 1.32 15.90
C GLN A 76 13.28 2.71 15.79
N GLN A 77 13.85 3.01 14.63
CA GLN A 77 14.59 4.26 14.38
C GLN A 77 13.66 5.39 13.94
N ALA A 78 13.92 6.62 14.41
CA ALA A 78 13.20 7.80 13.95
C ALA A 78 13.49 8.07 12.47
N PRO A 79 12.50 8.52 11.68
CA PRO A 79 12.71 8.88 10.29
C PRO A 79 13.59 10.13 10.16
N THR A 80 14.35 10.20 9.07
CA THR A 80 15.22 11.34 8.77
C THR A 80 14.50 12.36 7.88
N THR A 81 14.93 13.61 7.91
CA THR A 81 14.33 14.68 7.09
C THR A 81 14.46 14.40 5.59
N ASP A 82 15.57 13.81 5.15
CA ASP A 82 15.79 13.46 3.75
C ASP A 82 14.88 12.31 3.29
N GLU A 83 14.61 11.34 4.17
CA GLU A 83 13.65 10.27 3.91
C GLU A 83 12.23 10.81 3.70
N LEU A 84 11.82 11.80 4.52
CA LEU A 84 10.53 12.46 4.38
C LEU A 84 10.42 13.22 3.06
N ARG A 85 11.49 13.93 2.65
CA ARG A 85 11.54 14.65 1.37
C ARG A 85 11.46 13.69 0.19
N ALA A 86 12.20 12.59 0.25
CA ALA A 86 12.17 11.55 -0.77
C ALA A 86 10.77 10.92 -0.90
N ASP A 87 10.07 10.69 0.22
CA ASP A 87 8.70 10.17 0.21
C ASP A 87 7.70 11.14 -0.45
N ILE A 88 7.82 12.44 -0.19
CA ILE A 88 7.01 13.46 -0.87
C ILE A 88 7.27 13.46 -2.38
N ALA A 89 8.54 13.47 -2.79
CA ALA A 89 8.90 13.43 -4.20
C ALA A 89 8.36 12.16 -4.89
N ARG A 90 8.43 11.02 -4.21
CA ARG A 90 7.85 9.76 -4.68
C ARG A 90 6.33 9.86 -4.84
N LYS A 91 5.62 10.40 -3.84
CA LYS A 91 4.15 10.60 -3.91
C LYS A 91 3.76 11.49 -5.08
N GLN A 92 4.48 12.58 -5.31
CA GLN A 92 4.24 13.47 -6.46
C GLN A 92 4.41 12.74 -7.80
N ARG A 93 5.48 11.95 -7.96
CA ARG A 93 5.71 11.14 -9.17
C ARG A 93 4.59 10.11 -9.38
N VAL A 94 4.17 9.43 -8.32
CA VAL A 94 3.07 8.45 -8.39
C VAL A 94 1.76 9.14 -8.79
N GLN A 95 1.44 10.29 -8.20
CA GLN A 95 0.24 11.04 -8.56
C GLN A 95 0.24 11.47 -10.04
N ALA A 96 1.39 11.94 -10.55
CA ALA A 96 1.52 12.28 -11.96
C ALA A 96 1.33 11.06 -12.87
N ASN A 97 1.93 9.92 -12.52
CA ASN A 97 1.77 8.68 -13.27
C ASN A 97 0.33 8.18 -13.27
N VAL A 98 -0.33 8.22 -12.11
CA VAL A 98 -1.75 7.84 -11.97
C VAL A 98 -2.63 8.72 -12.84
N ALA A 99 -2.39 10.03 -12.88
CA ALA A 99 -3.14 10.94 -13.74
C ALA A 99 -2.95 10.61 -15.24
N MET A 100 -1.73 10.30 -15.68
CA MET A 100 -1.48 9.90 -17.07
C MET A 100 -2.17 8.58 -17.44
N ILE A 101 -2.16 7.59 -16.54
CA ILE A 101 -2.82 6.30 -16.76
C ILE A 101 -4.34 6.48 -16.83
N ALA A 102 -4.91 7.26 -15.91
CA ALA A 102 -6.35 7.54 -15.90
C ALA A 102 -6.82 8.24 -17.19
N GLU A 103 -6.01 9.17 -17.72
CA GLU A 103 -6.30 9.81 -19.01
C GLU A 103 -6.30 8.81 -20.16
N ARG A 104 -5.28 7.95 -20.23
CA ARG A 104 -5.18 6.90 -21.25
C ARG A 104 -6.35 5.92 -21.16
N GLU A 105 -6.73 5.54 -19.95
CA GLU A 105 -7.85 4.63 -19.72
C GLU A 105 -9.17 5.26 -20.19
N ARG A 106 -9.39 6.55 -19.91
CA ARG A 106 -10.56 7.28 -20.40
C ARG A 106 -10.65 7.31 -21.93
N GLN A 107 -9.53 7.52 -22.62
CA GLN A 107 -9.48 7.51 -24.09
C GLN A 107 -9.77 6.11 -24.67
N ASN A 108 -9.19 5.06 -24.05
CA ASN A 108 -9.45 3.69 -24.46
C ASN A 108 -10.93 3.30 -24.25
N GLN A 109 -11.52 3.69 -23.12
CA GLN A 109 -12.94 3.43 -22.84
C GLN A 109 -13.85 4.14 -23.85
N ALA A 110 -13.54 5.39 -24.23
CA ALA A 110 -14.29 6.11 -25.27
C ALA A 110 -14.17 5.45 -26.67
N GLY A 111 -13.00 4.88 -27.00
CA GLY A 111 -12.81 4.13 -28.25
C GLY A 111 -13.56 2.79 -28.27
N ILE A 112 -13.59 2.08 -27.14
CA ILE A 112 -14.31 0.80 -27.02
C ILE A 112 -15.82 1.01 -27.12
N THR A 113 -16.39 2.03 -26.47
CA THR A 113 -17.83 2.32 -26.57
C THR A 113 -18.24 2.72 -27.99
N ALA A 114 -17.41 3.49 -28.70
CA ALA A 114 -17.66 3.82 -30.11
C ALA A 114 -17.60 2.58 -31.03
N GLY A 115 -16.58 1.72 -30.88
CA GLY A 115 -16.40 0.53 -31.73
C GLY A 115 -17.36 -0.63 -31.45
N SER A 116 -17.93 -0.71 -30.25
CA SER A 116 -18.91 -1.76 -29.89
C SER A 116 -20.33 -1.48 -30.42
N SER A 117 -20.67 -0.21 -30.68
CA SER A 117 -21.91 0.15 -31.38
C SER A 117 -21.92 -0.27 -32.85
N GLU A 118 -20.76 -0.29 -33.53
CA GLU A 118 -20.66 -0.71 -34.94
C GLU A 118 -20.64 -2.24 -35.11
N ARG A 119 -20.04 -2.97 -34.16
CA ARG A 119 -19.88 -4.44 -34.28
C ARG A 119 -21.17 -5.23 -34.00
N SER A 120 -22.15 -4.62 -33.35
CA SER A 120 -23.42 -5.26 -32.99
C SER A 120 -24.43 -5.36 -34.15
N GLN A 121 -24.18 -4.68 -35.28
CA GLN A 121 -25.08 -4.70 -36.44
C GLN A 121 -24.74 -5.78 -37.49
N HIS A 122 -23.59 -6.46 -37.37
CA HIS A 122 -23.05 -7.35 -38.42
C HIS A 122 -23.08 -8.86 -38.11
N HIS A 123 -23.86 -9.32 -37.11
CA HIS A 123 -23.82 -10.72 -36.68
C HIS A 123 -25.20 -11.39 -36.64
N HIS A 124 -25.94 -11.42 -37.75
CA HIS A 124 -27.12 -12.29 -37.91
C HIS A 124 -27.29 -12.75 -39.37
N SER A 125 -26.37 -13.59 -39.84
CA SER A 125 -26.65 -14.54 -40.94
C SER A 125 -25.44 -15.44 -41.16
N HIS A 126 -25.49 -16.69 -40.66
CA HIS A 126 -25.02 -17.88 -41.39
C HIS A 126 -25.52 -19.15 -40.65
N PRO A 127 -26.25 -20.06 -41.34
CA PRO A 127 -26.57 -21.37 -40.79
C PRO A 127 -25.37 -22.32 -40.91
N HIS A 128 -25.32 -23.20 -39.92
CA HIS A 128 -24.33 -24.22 -39.65
C HIS A 128 -24.44 -25.39 -40.65
N ASP A 129 -23.36 -25.73 -41.35
CA ASP A 129 -23.17 -27.06 -41.92
C ASP A 129 -21.66 -27.41 -41.91
N SER A 130 -21.34 -28.62 -41.46
CA SER A 130 -19.98 -29.17 -41.28
C SER A 130 -19.76 -30.32 -42.29
N PRO A 131 -18.62 -31.02 -42.33
CA PRO A 131 -17.20 -30.64 -42.35
C PRO A 131 -16.45 -31.30 -43.53
N GLN A 132 -15.35 -30.75 -44.06
CA GLN A 132 -14.47 -31.55 -44.94
C GLN A 132 -13.01 -31.07 -45.04
N ALA A 133 -12.13 -32.00 -44.64
CA ALA A 133 -10.81 -32.37 -45.18
C ALA A 133 -9.72 -31.30 -45.44
N GLU A 134 -8.62 -31.46 -44.70
CA GLU A 134 -7.27 -30.96 -44.94
C GLU A 134 -6.65 -31.53 -46.24
N PRO A 135 -5.77 -30.79 -46.93
CA PRO A 135 -4.37 -31.24 -46.97
C PRO A 135 -3.29 -30.13 -46.95
N ALA A 136 -2.28 -30.35 -46.10
CA ALA A 136 -0.82 -30.11 -46.18
C ALA A 136 -0.18 -29.05 -47.15
N HIS A 137 0.46 -28.04 -46.53
CA HIS A 137 1.85 -27.48 -46.68
C HIS A 137 2.32 -26.79 -48.00
N PRO A 138 3.24 -25.77 -47.97
CA PRO A 138 4.47 -25.69 -47.15
C PRO A 138 4.90 -24.33 -46.50
N GLU A 139 5.62 -24.48 -45.40
CA GLU A 139 6.85 -23.79 -44.97
C GLU A 139 7.18 -22.39 -45.52
N SER A 140 7.01 -21.36 -44.67
CA SER A 140 7.83 -20.15 -44.71
C SER A 140 8.36 -19.85 -43.31
N SER A 141 9.68 -19.76 -43.25
CA SER A 141 10.52 -19.75 -42.05
C SER A 141 10.72 -18.33 -41.53
N HIS A 142 10.01 -17.98 -40.46
CA HIS A 142 10.41 -16.93 -39.54
C HIS A 142 10.30 -17.46 -38.10
N PRO A 143 11.37 -17.42 -37.27
CA PRO A 143 11.24 -17.74 -35.86
C PRO A 143 10.46 -16.62 -35.19
N SER A 144 9.15 -16.80 -35.05
CA SER A 144 8.34 -15.99 -34.15
C SER A 144 8.93 -16.07 -32.74
N PRO A 145 9.23 -14.93 -32.08
CA PRO A 145 9.65 -14.96 -30.70
C PRO A 145 8.54 -15.62 -29.89
N SER A 146 8.88 -16.71 -29.22
CA SER A 146 7.95 -17.50 -28.42
C SER A 146 7.19 -16.59 -27.47
N ASN A 147 5.87 -16.59 -27.60
CA ASN A 147 4.99 -15.77 -26.79
C ASN A 147 5.15 -16.21 -25.32
N PRO A 148 5.70 -15.38 -24.42
CA PRO A 148 6.02 -15.79 -23.04
C PRO A 148 4.77 -16.16 -22.23
N TRP A 149 3.59 -15.78 -22.72
CA TRP A 149 2.29 -16.07 -22.13
C TRP A 149 1.76 -17.48 -22.43
N GLN A 150 2.31 -18.20 -23.41
CA GLN A 150 1.90 -19.58 -23.69
C GLN A 150 2.36 -20.56 -22.60
N LYS A 151 3.59 -20.38 -22.08
CA LYS A 151 4.09 -21.19 -20.96
C LYS A 151 3.25 -21.05 -19.69
N ALA A 152 2.70 -19.85 -19.44
CA ALA A 152 1.85 -19.60 -18.28
C ALA A 152 0.49 -20.32 -18.40
N LYS A 153 -0.08 -20.44 -19.61
CA LYS A 153 -1.37 -21.12 -19.84
C LYS A 153 -1.28 -22.64 -19.74
N GLU A 154 -0.16 -23.23 -20.14
CA GLU A 154 0.05 -24.69 -20.04
C GLU A 154 0.31 -25.15 -18.59
N GLN A 155 0.73 -24.25 -17.69
CA GLN A 155 1.03 -24.56 -16.29
C GLN A 155 -0.10 -24.23 -15.31
N SER A 156 -1.10 -23.44 -15.68
CA SER A 156 -2.16 -23.02 -14.76
C SER A 156 -3.39 -23.95 -14.83
N SER A 157 -3.29 -25.11 -14.20
CA SER A 157 -4.45 -25.85 -13.66
C SER A 157 -4.78 -25.37 -12.22
N ASP A 158 -4.41 -24.14 -11.88
CA ASP A 158 -4.71 -23.51 -10.59
C ASP A 158 -6.14 -22.97 -10.60
N GLU A 159 -7.12 -23.87 -10.51
CA GLU A 159 -8.39 -23.49 -9.89
C GLU A 159 -8.10 -23.25 -8.40
N PRO A 160 -8.40 -22.06 -7.83
CA PRO A 160 -8.17 -21.84 -6.41
C PRO A 160 -9.11 -22.78 -5.63
N GLU A 161 -8.53 -23.70 -4.86
CA GLU A 161 -9.29 -24.51 -3.91
C GLU A 161 -10.17 -23.58 -3.05
N ALA A 162 -11.46 -23.93 -2.93
CA ALA A 162 -12.39 -23.18 -2.11
C ALA A 162 -11.87 -23.16 -0.65
N TRP A 163 -11.58 -21.96 -0.14
CA TRP A 163 -11.11 -21.77 1.23
C TRP A 163 -12.14 -22.35 2.21
N SER A 164 -11.76 -23.45 2.88
CA SER A 164 -12.59 -24.10 3.89
C SER A 164 -12.03 -23.83 5.30
N PRO A 165 -12.75 -23.10 6.16
CA PRO A 165 -12.27 -22.82 7.51
C PRO A 165 -12.28 -24.10 8.36
N ARG A 166 -11.11 -24.50 8.89
CA ARG A 166 -11.00 -25.58 9.88
C ARG A 166 -11.46 -25.08 11.25
N ALA A 167 -12.66 -25.46 11.67
CA ALA A 167 -13.12 -25.24 13.04
C ALA A 167 -12.34 -26.14 14.01
N ILE A 168 -11.41 -25.57 14.77
CA ILE A 168 -10.72 -26.27 15.87
C ILE A 168 -11.74 -26.46 17.00
N ARG A 169 -12.26 -27.69 17.18
CA ARG A 169 -13.03 -28.02 18.38
C ARG A 169 -12.07 -28.08 19.57
N ARG A 170 -12.18 -27.11 20.47
CA ARG A 170 -11.50 -27.12 21.76
C ARG A 170 -12.12 -28.25 22.59
N GLY A 171 -11.36 -29.31 22.84
CA GLY A 171 -11.81 -30.44 23.66
C GLY A 171 -12.14 -29.99 25.09
N HIS A 172 -13.27 -30.45 25.59
CA HIS A 172 -13.61 -30.43 27.01
C HIS A 172 -12.73 -31.45 27.73
N ALA A 173 -12.07 -31.01 28.81
CA ALA A 173 -11.57 -31.84 29.89
C ALA A 173 -12.05 -31.20 31.19
#